data_AF-A0AAJ1I426-F1
#
_entry.id   AF-A0AAJ1I426-F1
#
_cell.length_a   1.000
_cell.length_b   1.000
_cell.length_c   1.000
_cell.angle_alpha   90.00
_cell.angle_beta   90.00
_cell.angle_gamma   90.00
#
_symmetry.space_group_name_H-M   'P 1'
#
loop_
_entity.id
_entity.type
_entity.pdbx_description
1 polymer ?
#
loop_
_entity_poly.entity_id
_entity_poly.type
_entity_poly.pdbx_seq_one_letter_code
_entity_poly.pdbx_strand_id
1 'polypeptide(L)' 'MNLKPGPKPIAKSTGKPDQRRRDNKETPGNNPALKPAAPKKK' A
#
# COMPACT_ATOMS: atom_id res chain seq x y z
N MET A 1 6.58 5.00 -8.71
CA MET A 1 5.28 4.74 -9.39
C MET A 1 4.35 5.92 -9.09
N ASN A 2 3.30 6.15 -9.88
CA ASN A 2 2.19 7.02 -9.43
C ASN A 2 1.37 6.23 -8.39
N LEU A 3 1.84 6.24 -7.13
CA LEU A 3 1.16 5.63 -6.00
C LEU A 3 0.08 6.59 -5.51
N LYS A 4 -1.10 6.04 -5.17
CA LYS A 4 -2.16 6.84 -4.57
C LYS A 4 -1.74 7.25 -3.14
N PRO A 5 -1.84 8.53 -2.76
CA PRO A 5 -1.54 8.98 -1.40
C PRO A 5 -2.57 8.44 -0.38
N GLY A 6 -2.23 8.52 0.90
CA GLY A 6 -3.04 8.06 2.04
C GLY A 6 -2.96 6.54 2.31
N PRO A 7 -3.30 6.05 3.53
CA PRO A 7 -3.17 4.65 3.91
C PRO A 7 -3.84 3.65 2.94
N LYS A 8 -3.32 2.42 2.88
CA LYS A 8 -3.91 1.37 2.04
C LYS A 8 -5.26 0.93 2.66
N PRO A 9 -6.38 0.99 1.92
CA PRO A 9 -7.69 0.61 2.44
C PRO A 9 -7.72 -0.86 2.82
N ILE A 10 -8.53 -1.20 3.82
CA ILE A 10 -8.81 -2.57 4.20
C ILE A 10 -10.01 -3.08 3.39
N ALA A 11 -9.88 -4.26 2.78
CA ALA A 11 -10.95 -4.91 2.05
C ALA A 11 -12.02 -5.41 3.03
N LYS A 12 -13.27 -4.97 2.84
CA LYS A 12 -14.40 -5.30 3.74
C LYS A 12 -14.67 -6.80 3.88
N SER A 13 -14.42 -7.58 2.83
CA SER A 13 -14.68 -9.02 2.81
C SER A 13 -13.64 -9.85 3.55
N THR A 14 -12.40 -9.37 3.66
CA THR A 14 -11.28 -10.16 4.19
C THR A 14 -10.61 -9.53 5.41
N GLY A 15 -10.87 -8.25 5.70
CA GLY A 15 -10.17 -7.51 6.75
C GLY A 15 -8.69 -7.27 6.46
N LYS A 16 -8.22 -7.57 5.24
CA LYS A 16 -6.81 -7.43 4.83
C LYS A 16 -6.61 -6.19 3.94
N PRO A 17 -5.38 -5.64 3.83
CA PRO A 17 -5.08 -4.56 2.90
C PRO A 17 -5.51 -4.89 1.47
N ASP A 18 -6.14 -3.95 0.77
CA ASP A 18 -6.67 -4.14 -0.59
C ASP A 18 -5.55 -4.47 -1.59
N GLN A 19 -5.45 -5.74 -1.96
CA GLN A 19 -4.40 -6.26 -2.86
C GLN A 19 -4.46 -5.68 -4.28
N ARG A 20 -5.57 -5.07 -4.69
CA ARG A 20 -5.72 -4.43 -6.02
C ARG A 20 -4.97 -3.10 -6.10
N ARG A 21 -4.72 -2.46 -4.96
CA ARG A 21 -3.88 -1.26 -4.90
C ARG A 21 -2.41 -1.67 -4.78
N ARG A 22 -1.54 -0.98 -5.52
CA ARG A 22 -0.09 -1.04 -5.31
C ARG A 22 0.26 -0.69 -3.87
N ASP A 23 1.34 -1.27 -3.37
CA ASP A 23 1.80 -1.03 -2.01
C ASP A 23 2.22 0.42 -1.83
N ASN A 24 1.83 1.02 -0.72
CA ASN A 24 2.24 2.38 -0.34
C ASN A 24 2.78 2.41 1.08
N LYS A 25 3.65 1.44 1.40
CA LYS A 25 4.34 1.31 2.69
C LYS A 25 4.93 2.64 3.20
N GLU A 26 5.36 3.50 2.28
CA GLU A 26 5.97 4.81 2.58
C GLU A 26 4.98 5.85 3.13
N THR A 27 3.68 5.57 3.11
CA THR A 27 2.66 6.52 3.58
C THR A 27 2.49 6.41 5.10
N PRO A 28 2.56 7.53 5.84
CA PRO A 28 2.28 7.55 7.28
C PRO A 28 0.88 6.99 7.59
N GLY A 29 0.75 6.22 8.67
CA GLY A 29 -0.51 5.61 9.09
C GLY A 29 -0.89 4.31 8.35
N ASN A 30 0.03 3.76 7.56
CA ASN A 30 -0.16 2.49 6.87
C ASN A 30 0.42 1.31 7.66
N ASN A 31 -0.01 0.08 7.32
CA ASN A 31 0.47 -1.11 8.00
C ASN A 31 1.98 -1.34 7.73
N PRO A 32 2.85 -1.41 8.77
CA PRO A 32 4.29 -1.57 8.60
C PRO A 32 4.69 -2.92 7.99
N ALA A 33 3.81 -3.93 8.04
CA ALA A 33 4.02 -5.24 7.44
C ALA A 33 3.86 -5.25 5.91
N LEU A 34 3.44 -4.13 5.29
CA LEU A 34 3.33 -4.03 3.84
C LEU A 34 4.72 -4.02 3.19
N LYS A 35 4.82 -4.70 2.05
CA LYS A 35 6.06 -4.68 1.25
C LYS A 35 6.32 -3.27 0.72
N PRO A 36 7.57 -2.82 0.66
CA PRO A 36 7.90 -1.55 0.01
C PRO A 36 7.51 -1.63 -1.47
N ALA A 37 7.11 -0.51 -2.05
CA ALA A 37 6.87 -0.45 -3.48
C ALA A 37 8.17 -0.76 -4.22
N ALA A 38 8.09 -1.48 -5.35
CA ALA A 38 9.26 -1.73 -6.17
C ALA A 38 9.94 -0.40 -6.53
N PRO A 39 11.26 -0.25 -6.31
CA PRO A 39 11.96 0.98 -6.63
C PRO A 39 11.82 1.25 -8.13
N LYS A 40 11.58 2.52 -8.50
CA LYS A 40 11.77 2.94 -9.88
C LYS A 40 13.25 2.71 -10.19
N LYS A 41 13.58 1.88 -11.19
CA LYS A 41 14.89 2.00 -11.84
C LYS A 41 15.01 3.45 -12.32
N LYS A 42 16.10 4.10 -11.94
CA LYS A 42 16.40 5.49 -12.33
C LYS A 42 16.47 5.59 -13.85
#